data_AF-A0A2G9NLK4-F1
#
_entry.id   AF-A0A2G9NLK4-F1
#
_cell.length_a   1.000
_cell.length_b   1.000
_cell.length_c   1.000
_cell.angle_alpha   90.00
_cell.angle_beta   90.00
_cell.angle_gamma   90.00
#
_symmetry.space_group_name_H-M   'P 1'
#
loop_
_entity.id
_entity.type
_entity.pdbx_description
1 polymer ?
#
loop_
_entity_poly.entity_id
_entity_poly.type
_entity_poly.pdbx_seq_one_letter_code
_entity_poly.pdbx_strand_id
1 'polypeptide(L)'
;MADKITKDLTISEIFDSFPDKAELLADALMNRGLHCVGCYANAFESLEEGFVGHGFTKKELNDALKELNLIISDDSLGGLVISLEASKFIINVSKMRESEGKAHKFLKLVVKHSCDSSSCGCVDYGFKFVNDSPTTSESLFISSYNPDVRVIVGNGNLGLVRGNVLDYSKVDGFKVSSISSGVII
;
A
#
# COMPACT_ATOMS: atom_id res chain seq x y z
N MET A 1 12.61 20.73 -0.03
CA MET A 1 12.08 19.36 -0.12
C MET A 1 10.95 19.38 -1.14
N ALA A 2 10.86 18.40 -2.02
CA ALA A 2 9.78 18.33 -2.99
C ALA A 2 8.52 17.80 -2.30
N ASP A 3 7.39 18.50 -2.42
CA ASP A 3 6.11 18.03 -1.86
C ASP A 3 5.40 17.02 -2.78
N LYS A 4 5.95 16.80 -3.99
CA LYS A 4 5.36 15.98 -5.04
C LYS A 4 6.45 15.35 -5.91
N ILE A 5 6.27 14.08 -6.27
CA ILE A 5 7.13 13.40 -7.24
C ILE A 5 6.71 13.80 -8.65
N THR A 6 7.64 14.37 -9.42
CA THR A 6 7.48 14.66 -10.86
C THR A 6 8.39 13.78 -11.69
N LYS A 7 8.11 13.73 -13.00
CA LYS A 7 8.84 12.89 -13.96
C LYS A 7 10.29 13.34 -14.20
N ASP A 8 10.57 14.61 -13.90
CA ASP A 8 11.85 15.26 -14.14
C ASP A 8 12.83 15.07 -12.96
N LEU A 9 12.35 14.55 -11.83
CA LEU A 9 13.20 14.20 -10.69
C LEU A 9 14.00 12.94 -10.98
N THR A 10 15.23 12.91 -10.50
CA THR A 10 16.02 11.67 -10.45
C THR A 10 15.49 10.73 -9.38
N ILE A 11 15.77 9.44 -9.52
CA ILE A 11 15.38 8.43 -8.53
C ILE A 11 16.06 8.70 -7.18
N SER A 12 17.33 9.14 -7.17
CA SER A 12 18.01 9.56 -5.93
C SER A 12 17.30 10.74 -5.26
N GLU A 13 16.94 11.79 -6.00
CA GLU A 13 16.24 12.95 -5.41
C GLU A 13 14.88 12.58 -4.82
N ILE A 14 14.19 11.61 -5.41
CA ILE A 14 12.94 11.07 -4.87
C ILE A 14 13.20 10.40 -3.51
N PHE A 15 14.20 9.52 -3.41
CA PHE A 15 14.53 8.85 -2.14
C PHE A 15 15.05 9.81 -1.07
N ASP A 16 15.90 10.76 -1.45
CA ASP A 16 16.42 11.78 -0.53
C ASP A 16 15.31 12.71 -0.02
N SER A 17 14.29 12.97 -0.84
CA SER A 17 13.13 13.78 -0.44
C SER A 17 12.16 13.02 0.47
N PHE A 18 12.13 11.69 0.39
CA PHE A 18 11.20 10.83 1.12
C PHE A 18 11.91 9.62 1.76
N PRO A 19 12.91 9.84 2.64
CA PRO A 19 13.74 8.76 3.17
C PRO A 19 12.93 7.72 3.95
N ASP A 20 11.92 8.16 4.69
CA ASP A 20 11.02 7.29 5.47
C ASP A 20 10.10 6.41 4.60
N LYS A 21 10.05 6.68 3.29
CA LYS A 21 9.22 5.97 2.31
C LYS A 21 10.06 5.31 1.22
N ALA A 22 11.39 5.36 1.34
CA ALA A 22 12.32 4.92 0.31
C ALA A 22 12.10 3.45 -0.07
N GLU A 23 11.86 2.57 0.90
CA GLU A 23 11.57 1.14 0.66
C GLU A 23 10.29 0.93 -0.15
N LEU A 24 9.19 1.60 0.23
CA LEU A 24 7.92 1.51 -0.49
C LEU A 24 8.00 2.10 -1.90
N LEU A 25 8.73 3.21 -2.06
CA LEU A 25 8.98 3.82 -3.35
C LEU A 25 9.85 2.92 -4.23
N ALA A 26 10.87 2.27 -3.67
CA ALA A 26 11.70 1.30 -4.37
C ALA A 26 10.88 0.10 -4.84
N ASP A 27 10.05 -0.48 -3.97
CA ASP A 27 9.15 -1.58 -4.32
C ASP A 27 8.17 -1.20 -5.43
N ALA A 28 7.59 0.01 -5.37
CA ALA A 28 6.68 0.49 -6.40
C ALA A 28 7.36 0.61 -7.78
N LEU A 29 8.62 1.04 -7.81
CA LEU A 29 9.42 1.13 -9.03
C LEU A 29 9.84 -0.26 -9.55
N MET A 30 10.29 -1.14 -8.65
CA MET A 30 10.70 -2.51 -8.99
C MET A 30 9.54 -3.33 -9.55
N ASN A 31 8.35 -3.23 -8.95
CA ASN A 31 7.14 -3.90 -9.45
C ASN A 31 6.73 -3.47 -10.86
N ARG A 32 7.19 -2.30 -11.31
CA ARG A 32 6.97 -1.79 -12.67
C ARG A 32 8.12 -2.11 -13.61
N GLY A 33 9.07 -2.95 -13.21
CA GLY A 33 10.16 -3.42 -14.05
C GLY A 33 11.41 -2.52 -14.03
N LEU A 34 11.44 -1.49 -13.17
CA LEU A 34 12.67 -0.75 -12.88
C LEU A 34 13.42 -1.45 -11.76
N HIS A 35 14.09 -2.56 -12.08
CA HIS A 35 14.92 -3.27 -11.09
C HIS A 35 16.23 -2.54 -10.78
N CYS A 36 16.54 -1.48 -11.54
CA CYS A 36 17.76 -0.67 -11.45
C CYS A 36 17.68 0.44 -10.40
N VAL A 37 16.67 0.46 -9.50
CA VAL A 37 16.51 1.51 -8.47
C VAL A 37 17.73 1.65 -7.55
N GLY A 38 18.60 0.62 -7.47
CA GLY A 38 19.89 0.64 -6.78
C GLY A 38 21.13 0.71 -7.69
N CYS A 39 20.98 1.02 -8.98
CA CYS A 39 22.10 1.19 -9.92
C CYS A 39 22.68 2.61 -9.84
N TYR A 40 23.98 2.78 -10.08
CA TYR A 40 24.65 4.09 -10.08
C TYR A 40 24.04 5.13 -11.05
N ALA A 41 23.32 4.66 -12.08
CA ALA A 41 22.61 5.53 -13.03
C ALA A 41 21.45 6.31 -12.41
N ASN A 42 20.89 5.85 -11.29
CA ASN A 42 19.72 6.42 -10.61
C ASN A 42 19.92 7.86 -10.09
N ALA A 43 21.18 8.30 -9.98
CA ALA A 43 21.58 9.64 -9.54
C ALA A 43 21.72 10.63 -10.71
N PHE A 44 21.68 10.14 -11.95
CA PHE A 44 21.91 10.95 -13.16
C PHE A 44 20.75 10.90 -14.14
N GLU A 45 19.90 9.86 -14.10
CA GLU A 45 18.71 9.76 -14.95
C GLU A 45 17.46 10.32 -14.25
N SER A 46 16.65 11.08 -14.98
CA SER A 46 15.30 11.40 -14.52
C SER A 46 14.40 10.17 -14.53
N LEU A 47 13.32 10.20 -13.76
CA LEU A 47 12.33 9.13 -13.74
C LEU A 47 11.75 8.88 -15.14
N GLU A 48 11.48 9.94 -15.93
CA GLU A 48 11.02 9.80 -17.31
C GLU A 48 12.06 9.11 -18.20
N GLU A 49 13.33 9.52 -18.10
CA GLU A 49 14.42 8.91 -18.89
C GLU A 49 14.63 7.45 -18.54
N GLY A 50 14.55 7.08 -17.26
CA GLY A 50 14.63 5.67 -16.84
C GLY A 50 13.47 4.83 -17.38
N PHE A 51 12.24 5.35 -17.31
CA PHE A 51 11.08 4.64 -17.87
C PHE A 51 11.19 4.51 -19.41
N VAL A 52 11.48 5.61 -20.11
CA VAL A 52 11.53 5.60 -21.59
C VAL A 52 12.74 4.81 -22.10
N GLY A 53 13.90 4.94 -21.45
CA GLY A 53 15.14 4.23 -21.79
C GLY A 53 15.02 2.71 -21.68
N HIS A 54 14.15 2.23 -20.78
CA HIS A 54 13.81 0.82 -20.62
C HIS A 54 12.59 0.37 -21.42
N GLY A 55 12.03 1.23 -22.30
CA GLY A 55 10.97 0.87 -23.24
C GLY A 55 9.55 0.95 -22.68
N PHE A 56 9.35 1.56 -21.51
CA PHE A 56 8.02 1.79 -20.96
C PHE A 56 7.29 2.93 -21.68
N THR A 57 5.97 2.82 -21.75
CA THR A 57 5.11 3.83 -22.37
C THR A 57 4.90 5.03 -21.45
N LYS A 58 4.57 6.19 -22.04
CA LYS A 58 4.13 7.36 -21.28
C LYS A 58 2.93 7.09 -20.36
N LYS A 59 2.07 6.12 -20.73
CA LYS A 59 0.95 5.71 -19.88
C LYS A 59 1.44 5.04 -18.60
N GLU A 60 2.38 4.12 -18.72
CA GLU A 60 2.97 3.41 -17.57
C GLU A 60 3.72 4.35 -16.63
N LEU A 61 4.46 5.32 -17.17
CA LEU A 61 5.07 6.40 -16.40
C LEU A 61 4.03 7.22 -15.63
N ASN A 62 2.94 7.64 -16.28
CA ASN A 62 1.88 8.39 -15.61
C ASN A 62 1.17 7.58 -14.51
N ASP A 63 0.97 6.29 -14.76
CA ASP A 63 0.40 5.39 -13.76
C ASP A 63 1.38 5.18 -12.58
N ALA A 64 2.70 5.19 -12.82
CA ALA A 64 3.72 5.11 -11.78
C ALA A 64 3.76 6.40 -10.95
N LEU A 65 3.77 7.56 -11.61
CA LEU A 65 3.73 8.86 -10.93
C LEU A 65 2.52 8.99 -10.00
N LYS A 66 1.34 8.51 -10.42
CA LYS A 66 0.16 8.48 -9.55
C LYS A 66 0.41 7.63 -8.31
N GLU A 67 0.91 6.42 -8.47
CA GLU A 67 1.21 5.49 -7.37
C GLU A 67 2.26 6.05 -6.41
N LEU A 68 3.38 6.56 -6.92
CA LEU A 68 4.43 7.19 -6.12
C LEU A 68 3.91 8.39 -5.34
N ASN A 69 3.10 9.24 -5.97
CA ASN A 69 2.48 10.38 -5.31
C ASN A 69 1.47 9.98 -4.24
N LEU A 70 0.76 8.86 -4.41
CA LEU A 70 -0.08 8.31 -3.36
C LEU A 70 0.75 7.90 -2.14
N ILE A 71 1.86 7.18 -2.36
CA ILE A 71 2.78 6.74 -1.29
C ILE A 71 3.28 7.95 -0.48
N ILE A 72 3.73 9.03 -1.15
CA ILE A 72 4.25 10.20 -0.42
C ILE A 72 3.18 11.07 0.23
N SER A 73 1.95 11.07 -0.28
CA SER A 73 0.83 11.77 0.36
C SER A 73 0.27 11.04 1.59
N ASP A 74 0.60 9.75 1.75
CA ASP A 74 0.14 8.96 2.88
C ASP A 74 1.08 9.15 4.09
N ASP A 75 0.72 10.02 5.02
CA ASP A 75 1.45 10.35 6.26
C ASP A 75 1.43 9.21 7.30
N SER A 76 1.44 7.96 6.83
CA SER A 76 1.26 6.75 7.62
C SER A 76 2.57 6.19 8.18
N LEU A 77 3.39 7.06 8.80
CA LEU A 77 4.40 6.60 9.77
C LEU A 77 3.77 6.14 11.12
N GLY A 78 2.45 5.98 11.16
CA GLY A 78 1.68 5.24 12.17
C GLY A 78 0.59 4.36 11.52
N GLY A 79 0.91 3.72 10.40
CA GLY A 79 -0.05 2.99 9.56
C GLY A 79 -0.64 1.72 10.18
N LEU A 80 -1.65 1.16 9.51
CA LEU A 80 -2.19 -0.17 9.79
C LEU A 80 -1.10 -1.21 9.50
N VAL A 81 -0.62 -1.91 10.52
CA VAL A 81 0.37 -3.00 10.37
C VAL A 81 -0.35 -4.25 9.91
N ILE A 82 0.14 -4.91 8.86
CA ILE A 82 -0.43 -6.18 8.39
C ILE A 82 0.43 -7.31 8.94
N SER A 83 -0.17 -8.24 9.68
CA SER A 83 0.55 -9.36 10.26
C SER A 83 1.06 -10.33 9.19
N LEU A 84 2.04 -11.16 9.56
CA LEU A 84 2.55 -12.22 8.69
C LEU A 84 1.43 -13.18 8.24
N GLU A 85 0.54 -13.57 9.16
CA GLU A 85 -0.53 -14.52 8.87
C GLU A 85 -1.60 -13.90 7.97
N ALA A 86 -1.96 -12.63 8.19
CA ALA A 86 -2.83 -11.89 7.30
C ALA A 86 -2.22 -11.75 5.90
N SER A 87 -0.93 -11.40 5.83
CA SER A 87 -0.17 -11.30 4.58
C SER A 87 -0.20 -12.61 3.79
N LYS A 88 0.15 -13.74 4.43
CA LYS A 88 0.10 -15.07 3.83
C LYS A 88 -1.30 -15.43 3.35
N PHE A 89 -2.33 -15.13 4.12
CA PHE A 89 -3.70 -15.46 3.73
C PHE A 89 -4.15 -14.65 2.52
N ILE A 90 -3.91 -13.33 2.51
CA ILE A 90 -4.29 -12.44 1.40
C ILE A 90 -3.64 -12.88 0.09
N ILE A 91 -2.33 -13.17 0.10
CA ILE A 91 -1.63 -13.60 -1.11
C ILE A 91 -2.10 -14.97 -1.59
N ASN A 92 -2.36 -15.91 -0.66
CA ASN A 92 -2.86 -17.24 -1.02
C ASN A 92 -4.23 -17.17 -1.68
N VAL A 93 -5.15 -16.35 -1.13
CA VAL A 93 -6.46 -16.13 -1.74
C VAL A 93 -6.34 -15.48 -3.11
N SER A 94 -5.43 -14.51 -3.26
CA SER A 94 -5.19 -13.83 -4.53
C SER A 94 -4.70 -14.81 -5.60
N LYS A 95 -3.72 -15.67 -5.27
CA LYS A 95 -3.20 -16.72 -6.15
C LYS A 95 -4.23 -17.79 -6.50
N MET A 96 -5.01 -18.25 -5.52
CA MET A 96 -6.08 -19.23 -5.79
C MET A 96 -7.11 -18.68 -6.76
N ARG A 97 -7.52 -17.42 -6.59
CA ARG A 97 -8.53 -16.82 -7.46
C ARG A 97 -8.00 -16.36 -8.81
N GLU A 98 -6.70 -16.14 -8.92
CA GLU A 98 -6.03 -15.93 -10.21
C GLU A 98 -6.19 -17.15 -11.13
N SER A 99 -6.04 -18.36 -10.58
CA SER A 99 -6.29 -19.60 -11.33
C SER A 99 -7.74 -19.76 -11.80
N GLU A 100 -8.68 -19.05 -11.19
CA GLU A 100 -10.11 -19.02 -11.54
C GLU A 100 -10.49 -17.81 -12.42
N GLY A 101 -9.52 -17.01 -12.88
CA GLY A 101 -9.76 -15.80 -13.68
C GLY A 101 -10.38 -14.64 -12.89
N LYS A 102 -10.36 -14.70 -11.56
CA LYS A 102 -10.90 -13.69 -10.64
C LYS A 102 -9.81 -13.18 -9.69
N ALA A 103 -8.61 -12.95 -10.22
CA ALA A 103 -7.50 -12.38 -9.46
C ALA A 103 -7.98 -11.13 -8.73
N HIS A 104 -7.56 -10.95 -7.47
CA HIS A 104 -7.83 -9.72 -6.71
C HIS A 104 -6.51 -9.05 -6.39
N LYS A 105 -6.40 -7.75 -6.64
CA LYS A 105 -5.16 -6.99 -6.38
C LYS A 105 -5.12 -6.35 -5.00
N PHE A 106 -6.28 -6.12 -4.39
CA PHE A 106 -6.38 -5.37 -3.15
C PHE A 106 -7.37 -6.00 -2.17
N LEU A 107 -7.11 -5.86 -0.87
CA LEU A 107 -8.06 -6.14 0.20
C LEU A 107 -8.65 -4.81 0.71
N LYS A 108 -9.93 -4.58 0.50
CA LYS A 108 -10.63 -3.41 1.02
C LYS A 108 -11.17 -3.67 2.42
N LEU A 109 -10.78 -2.84 3.37
CA LEU A 109 -11.30 -2.81 4.73
C LEU A 109 -12.45 -1.80 4.80
N VAL A 110 -13.62 -2.30 5.19
CA VAL A 110 -14.86 -1.54 5.31
C VAL A 110 -15.26 -1.53 6.77
N VAL A 111 -15.30 -0.35 7.37
CA VAL A 111 -15.81 -0.17 8.72
C VAL A 111 -17.33 -0.21 8.70
N LYS A 112 -17.92 -1.06 9.55
CA LYS A 112 -19.36 -1.14 9.77
C LYS A 112 -19.64 -0.73 11.21
N HIS A 113 -20.53 0.22 11.40
CA HIS A 113 -21.03 0.51 12.73
C HIS A 113 -22.11 -0.52 13.06
N SER A 114 -21.91 -1.32 14.10
CA SER A 114 -22.88 -2.33 14.52
C SER A 114 -23.99 -1.77 15.41
N CYS A 115 -23.99 -0.45 15.66
CA CYS A 115 -25.11 0.24 16.28
C CYS A 115 -25.38 1.60 15.62
N ASP A 116 -26.66 1.92 15.43
CA ASP A 116 -27.14 3.20 14.87
C ASP A 116 -27.06 4.36 15.87
N SER A 117 -26.67 4.07 17.11
CA SER A 117 -26.54 5.03 18.20
C SER A 117 -25.07 5.39 18.39
N SER A 118 -24.72 6.64 18.08
CA SER A 118 -23.38 7.26 18.13
C SER A 118 -22.68 7.22 19.51
N SER A 119 -23.26 6.54 20.51
CA SER A 119 -22.83 6.56 21.92
C SER A 119 -22.12 5.29 22.38
N CYS A 120 -22.20 4.18 21.64
CA CYS A 120 -21.47 2.95 21.97
C CYS A 120 -20.49 2.68 20.83
N GLY A 121 -19.18 2.74 21.10
CA GLY A 121 -18.10 2.57 20.12
C GLY A 121 -17.96 1.14 19.55
N CYS A 122 -19.07 0.47 19.27
CA CYS A 122 -19.10 -0.86 18.65
C CYS A 122 -18.82 -0.71 17.16
N VAL A 123 -17.60 -1.07 16.76
CA VAL A 123 -17.14 -1.00 15.38
C VAL A 123 -16.81 -2.41 14.91
N ASP A 124 -17.43 -2.82 13.82
CA ASP A 124 -17.14 -4.06 13.11
C ASP A 124 -16.31 -3.77 11.87
N TYR A 125 -15.42 -4.71 11.53
CA TYR A 125 -14.59 -4.61 10.33
C TYR A 125 -15.04 -5.66 9.31
N GLY A 126 -15.44 -5.19 8.13
CA GLY A 126 -15.69 -6.02 6.97
C GLY A 126 -14.50 -6.00 6.01
N PHE A 127 -14.25 -7.10 5.33
CA PHE A 127 -13.15 -7.22 4.38
C PHE A 127 -13.67 -7.68 3.03
N LYS A 128 -13.21 -7.05 1.95
CA LYS A 128 -13.63 -7.35 0.59
C LYS A 128 -12.44 -7.34 -0.35
N PHE A 129 -12.21 -8.44 -1.06
CA PHE A 129 -11.22 -8.47 -2.13
C PHE A 129 -11.73 -7.69 -3.35
N VAL A 130 -10.92 -6.78 -3.87
CA VAL A 130 -11.26 -5.87 -4.99
C VAL A 130 -10.13 -5.79 -6.00
N ASN A 131 -10.47 -5.42 -7.23
CA ASN A 131 -9.51 -5.14 -8.31
C ASN A 131 -9.39 -3.67 -8.64
N ASP A 132 -10.38 -2.90 -8.25
CA ASP A 132 -10.42 -1.47 -8.48
C ASP A 132 -9.26 -0.81 -7.74
N SER A 133 -8.54 0.03 -8.46
CA SER A 133 -7.48 0.84 -7.87
C SER A 133 -8.07 1.79 -6.83
N PRO A 134 -7.32 2.13 -5.76
CA PRO A 134 -7.81 3.05 -4.73
C PRO A 134 -8.18 4.40 -5.35
N THR A 135 -9.29 4.95 -4.88
CA THR A 135 -9.76 6.29 -5.26
C THR A 135 -9.09 7.36 -4.40
N THR A 136 -9.25 8.65 -4.75
CA THR A 136 -8.72 9.77 -3.97
C THR A 136 -9.27 9.88 -2.54
N SER A 137 -10.38 9.18 -2.26
CA SER A 137 -11.00 9.10 -0.93
C SER A 137 -10.57 7.87 -0.14
N GLU A 138 -9.56 7.15 -0.61
CA GLU A 138 -9.05 5.91 -0.02
C GLU A 138 -7.52 5.96 0.10
N SER A 139 -7.02 5.39 1.18
CA SER A 139 -5.60 5.25 1.46
C SER A 139 -5.17 3.80 1.25
N LEU A 140 -3.91 3.60 0.88
CA LEU A 140 -3.35 2.30 0.55
C LEU A 140 -2.26 1.93 1.56
N PHE A 141 -2.48 0.82 2.26
CA PHE A 141 -1.53 0.21 3.16
C PHE A 141 -0.86 -0.98 2.48
N ILE A 142 0.46 -1.05 2.55
CA ILE A 142 1.26 -2.13 1.97
C ILE A 142 1.85 -2.95 3.13
N SER A 143 1.81 -4.27 3.01
CA SER A 143 2.38 -5.15 4.03
C SER A 143 3.89 -5.12 4.00
N SER A 144 4.51 -4.91 5.16
CA SER A 144 5.98 -5.00 5.34
C SER A 144 6.52 -6.41 5.10
N TYR A 145 5.67 -7.45 5.15
CA TYR A 145 6.08 -8.83 4.89
C TYR A 145 5.98 -9.22 3.41
N ASN A 146 5.13 -8.54 2.64
CA ASN A 146 4.96 -8.84 1.21
C ASN A 146 4.36 -7.63 0.47
N PRO A 147 5.09 -6.99 -0.46
CA PRO A 147 4.62 -5.79 -1.17
C PRO A 147 3.44 -6.06 -2.13
N ASP A 148 3.19 -7.33 -2.49
CA ASP A 148 1.99 -7.71 -3.26
C ASP A 148 0.71 -7.64 -2.42
N VAL A 149 0.84 -7.64 -1.09
CA VAL A 149 -0.29 -7.54 -0.18
C VAL A 149 -0.61 -6.07 0.06
N ARG A 150 -1.70 -5.64 -0.57
CA ARG A 150 -2.16 -4.25 -0.61
C ARG A 150 -3.55 -4.15 0.00
N VAL A 151 -3.71 -3.32 1.03
CA VAL A 151 -4.95 -3.11 1.78
C VAL A 151 -5.45 -1.69 1.58
N ILE A 152 -6.70 -1.52 1.17
CA ILE A 152 -7.33 -0.22 0.93
C ILE A 152 -8.27 0.11 2.09
N VAL A 153 -8.18 1.34 2.61
CA VAL A 153 -9.09 1.84 3.65
C VAL A 153 -9.64 3.20 3.23
N GLY A 154 -10.93 3.44 3.45
CA GLY A 154 -11.51 4.77 3.21
C GLY A 154 -10.92 5.84 4.14
N ASN A 155 -10.64 7.02 3.62
CA ASN A 155 -9.96 8.10 4.35
C ASN A 155 -10.69 8.54 5.64
N GLY A 156 -12.03 8.44 5.65
CA GLY A 156 -12.83 8.73 6.85
C GLY A 156 -12.64 7.74 8.00
N ASN A 157 -12.05 6.57 7.74
CA ASN A 157 -11.85 5.49 8.71
C ASN A 157 -10.40 5.36 9.19
N LEU A 158 -9.48 6.22 8.73
CA LEU A 158 -8.06 6.10 9.03
C LEU A 158 -7.78 6.18 10.53
N GLY A 159 -8.50 7.02 11.28
CA GLY A 159 -8.36 7.13 12.72
C GLY A 159 -8.71 5.84 13.49
N LEU A 160 -9.46 4.93 12.88
CA LEU A 160 -9.86 3.65 13.49
C LEU A 160 -8.90 2.51 13.16
N VAL A 161 -8.03 2.66 12.16
CA VAL A 161 -7.12 1.61 11.70
C VAL A 161 -5.65 1.95 11.90
N ARG A 162 -5.30 3.24 11.96
CA ARG A 162 -3.93 3.70 12.21
C ARG A 162 -3.48 3.27 13.60
N GLY A 163 -2.24 2.78 13.70
CA GLY A 163 -1.68 2.23 14.94
C GLY A 163 -2.24 0.86 15.36
N ASN A 164 -3.08 0.24 14.54
CA ASN A 164 -3.61 -1.09 14.78
C ASN A 164 -2.91 -2.14 13.89
N VAL A 165 -3.10 -3.40 14.23
CA VAL A 165 -2.64 -4.56 13.47
C VAL A 165 -3.84 -5.22 12.81
N LEU A 166 -3.79 -5.39 11.49
CA LEU A 166 -4.62 -6.32 10.74
C LEU A 166 -4.00 -7.72 10.84
N ASP A 167 -4.69 -8.60 11.56
CA ASP A 167 -4.31 -10.00 11.73
C ASP A 167 -5.35 -10.95 11.12
N TYR A 168 -4.97 -12.21 10.94
CA TYR A 168 -5.84 -13.26 10.43
C TYR A 168 -5.69 -14.55 11.23
N SER A 169 -6.81 -15.11 11.70
CA SER A 169 -6.87 -16.43 12.31
C SER A 169 -7.88 -17.32 11.58
N LYS A 170 -7.65 -18.64 11.60
CA LYS A 170 -8.61 -19.60 11.02
C LYS A 170 -9.94 -19.67 11.78
N VAL A 171 -9.92 -19.30 13.06
CA VAL A 171 -11.08 -19.41 13.96
C VAL A 171 -11.99 -18.21 13.80
N ASP A 172 -11.41 -17.01 13.73
CA ASP A 172 -12.17 -15.76 13.76
C ASP A 172 -12.09 -14.96 12.46
N GLY A 173 -11.26 -15.38 11.50
CA GLY A 173 -11.00 -14.63 10.28
C GLY A 173 -10.10 -13.41 10.52
N PHE A 174 -10.33 -12.37 9.71
CA PHE A 174 -9.58 -11.12 9.80
C PHE A 174 -10.02 -10.29 11.01
N LYS A 175 -9.04 -9.75 11.74
CA LYS A 175 -9.25 -8.91 12.92
C LYS A 175 -8.36 -7.67 12.86
N VAL A 176 -8.90 -6.55 13.31
CA VAL A 176 -8.10 -5.34 13.56
C VAL A 176 -7.99 -5.18 15.07
N SER A 177 -6.77 -5.23 15.58
CA SER A 177 -6.47 -5.17 17.01
C SER A 177 -5.54 -3.99 17.29
N SER A 178 -5.78 -3.24 18.35
CA SER A 178 -4.86 -2.19 18.76
C SER A 178 -3.55 -2.75 19.26
N ILE A 179 -2.45 -2.05 18.96
CA ILE A 179 -1.13 -2.32 19.53
C ILE A 179 -1.17 -1.85 21.00
N SER A 180 -1.87 -2.58 21.85
CA SER A 180 -1.70 -2.48 23.29
C SER A 180 -0.58 -3.44 23.67
N SER A 181 0.66 -2.94 23.70
CA SER A 181 1.80 -3.51 24.41
C SER A 181 2.01 -5.04 24.23
N GLY A 182 2.67 -5.47 23.17
CA GLY A 182 3.07 -6.89 23.12
C GLY A 182 3.77 -7.41 21.88
N VAL A 183 3.76 -6.70 20.75
CA VAL A 183 4.51 -7.12 19.56
C VAL A 183 5.76 -6.26 19.45
N ILE A 184 6.85 -6.78 20.04
CA ILE A 184 8.19 -6.30 19.81
C ILE A 184 8.58 -6.80 18.41
N ILE A 185 8.98 -5.84 17.58
CA ILE A 185 9.53 -6.00 16.22
C ILE A 185 10.74 -6.95 16.24
#